data_AF-A0A8X6XM12-F1
#
_entry.id   AF-A0A8X6XM12-F1
#
_cell.length_a   1.000
_cell.length_b   1.000
_cell.length_c   1.000
_cell.angle_alpha   90.00
_cell.angle_beta   90.00
_cell.angle_gamma   90.00
#
_symmetry.space_group_name_H-M   'P 1'
#
loop_
_entity.id
_entity.type
_entity.pdbx_description
1 polymer ?
#
loop_
_entity_poly.entity_id
_entity_poly.type
_entity_poly.pdbx_seq_one_letter_code
_entity_poly.pdbx_strand_id
1 'polypeptide(L)'
;MTRITMVSPAYRSLLTSALDSVVERSQDFTDSAYTSHEHRERIILLCDRLKMELHQLLRVGMQLEQINQVSPSEEMEAAIHETLRAARDLKLQLQNTALEQAEELLKYMDKSTLLNRLKHASITGDHPRLEEFSERFSEQSDHLQEVCKLLHHVASAESVQVLSKNTEACLQVYGPQVLSACHTLFLHPSSKVVRENVEVFMDVWKALDQDVTALAQEVSELCRNTNGKPEKAANTNYSTNSATDFNIQPPSHQSPSNPNNHSTVPKSIVTANQLTVPGQPTKLDAEEQSNIAKLGLEMKQLTSEMDAETDKWPTADNDIVRRAKTMSTMAFSMYQFTRGEGDLKTTQDLFTQAEFFAEEANRFYKVVRHFSYQVPGGTHKKEMLENLDRVPTFVQQLQFTVKNTTVGKAATFTKYNLDFGSASDRSRLVSPYNRGDGGGEEYGEGMPGKGLQSSSDPNI
;
A
#
# COMPACT_ATOMS: atom_id res chain seq x y z
N MET A 1 9.60 -1.74 -40.83
CA MET A 1 9.52 -0.99 -39.56
C MET A 1 10.26 0.31 -39.73
N THR A 2 9.55 1.41 -39.93
CA THR A 2 10.14 2.75 -39.98
C THR A 2 10.42 3.15 -38.54
N ARG A 3 11.67 3.06 -38.08
CA ARG A 3 12.10 3.70 -36.82
C ARG A 3 12.00 5.20 -37.07
N ILE A 4 10.90 5.80 -36.64
CA ILE A 4 10.71 7.26 -36.71
C ILE A 4 11.55 7.85 -35.58
N THR A 5 12.77 8.30 -35.91
CA THR A 5 13.71 8.95 -34.99
C THR A 5 13.58 10.46 -35.09
N MET A 6 12.36 11.00 -34.98
CA MET A 6 12.18 12.46 -34.90
C MET A 6 11.98 12.84 -33.44
N VAL A 7 12.97 13.53 -32.85
CA VAL A 7 12.82 14.14 -31.53
C VAL A 7 11.93 15.37 -31.68
N SER A 8 10.62 15.14 -31.77
CA SER A 8 9.64 16.22 -31.89
C SER A 8 9.79 17.19 -30.72
N PRO A 9 9.37 18.47 -30.87
CA PRO A 9 9.42 19.44 -29.77
C PRO A 9 8.82 18.91 -28.46
N ALA A 10 7.74 18.11 -28.53
CA ALA A 10 7.11 17.48 -27.37
C ALA A 10 8.01 16.44 -26.67
N TYR A 11 8.79 15.66 -27.42
CA TYR A 11 9.74 14.73 -26.81
C TYR A 11 10.93 15.46 -26.16
N ARG A 12 11.37 16.60 -26.71
CA ARG A 12 12.42 17.42 -26.08
C ARG A 12 11.98 17.94 -24.74
N SER A 13 10.78 18.55 -24.67
CA SER A 13 10.23 19.05 -23.41
C SER A 13 10.04 17.93 -22.39
N LEU A 14 9.59 16.74 -22.82
CA LEU A 14 9.41 15.60 -21.95
C LEU A 14 10.75 15.11 -21.37
N LEU A 15 11.78 14.97 -22.21
CA LEU A 15 13.10 14.50 -21.77
C LEU A 15 13.78 15.51 -20.84
N THR A 16 13.72 16.80 -21.16
CA THR A 16 14.24 17.86 -20.28
C THR A 16 13.51 17.86 -18.94
N SER A 17 12.18 17.82 -18.95
CA SER A 17 11.40 17.76 -17.71
C SER A 17 11.69 16.51 -16.88
N ALA A 18 11.86 15.34 -17.52
CA ALA A 18 12.21 14.12 -16.83
C ALA A 18 13.60 14.20 -16.19
N LEU A 19 14.58 14.80 -16.88
CA LEU A 19 15.90 15.05 -16.33
C LEU A 19 15.85 16.01 -15.15
N ASP A 20 15.10 17.11 -15.26
CA ASP A 20 14.95 18.08 -14.16
C ASP A 20 14.36 17.39 -12.92
N SER A 21 13.34 16.55 -13.09
CA SER A 21 12.78 15.75 -12.00
C SER A 21 13.78 14.75 -11.39
N VAL A 22 14.64 14.12 -12.21
CA VAL A 22 15.69 13.22 -11.69
C VAL A 22 16.72 14.01 -10.86
N VAL A 23 17.14 15.17 -11.35
CA VAL A 23 18.11 16.04 -10.67
C VAL A 23 17.51 16.58 -9.37
N GLU A 24 16.27 17.06 -9.40
CA GLU A 24 15.55 17.52 -8.20
C GLU A 24 15.45 16.41 -7.15
N ARG A 25 14.99 15.21 -7.54
CA ARG A 25 14.86 14.08 -6.60
C ARG A 25 16.20 13.51 -6.14
N SER A 26 17.29 13.77 -6.86
CA SER A 26 18.63 13.41 -6.37
C SER A 26 19.11 14.32 -5.24
N GLN A 27 18.47 15.48 -5.03
CA GLN A 27 18.79 16.39 -3.92
C GLN A 27 18.51 15.76 -2.56
N ASP A 28 17.53 14.87 -2.47
CA ASP A 28 17.27 14.09 -1.25
C ASP A 28 18.53 13.34 -0.77
N PHE A 29 19.41 12.92 -1.70
CA PHE A 29 20.69 12.30 -1.36
C PHE A 29 21.75 13.34 -0.99
N THR A 30 21.85 14.44 -1.75
CA THR A 30 22.90 15.44 -1.52
C THR A 30 22.65 16.26 -0.26
N ASP A 31 21.40 16.47 0.11
CA ASP A 31 21.01 17.28 1.26
C ASP A 31 20.94 16.45 2.54
N SER A 32 20.97 15.12 2.41
CA SER A 32 21.06 14.19 3.53
C SER A 32 22.29 14.49 4.39
N ALA A 33 22.09 14.69 5.69
CA ALA A 33 23.18 14.91 6.65
C ALA A 33 24.12 13.70 6.79
N TYR A 34 23.64 12.52 6.39
CA TYR A 34 24.33 11.24 6.54
C TYR A 34 25.05 10.79 5.26
N THR A 35 24.80 11.45 4.12
CA THR A 35 25.54 11.16 2.88
C THR A 35 26.96 11.73 2.95
N SER A 36 27.96 10.91 2.64
CA SER A 36 29.37 11.32 2.69
C SER A 36 29.69 12.41 1.65
N HIS A 37 30.73 13.21 1.91
CA HIS A 37 31.17 14.23 0.95
C HIS A 37 31.52 13.61 -0.41
N GLU A 38 32.16 12.44 -0.41
CA GLU A 38 32.58 11.73 -1.62
C GLU A 38 31.37 11.26 -2.45
N HIS A 39 30.33 10.70 -1.81
CA HIS A 39 29.10 10.32 -2.52
C HIS A 39 28.35 11.55 -3.06
N ARG A 40 28.23 12.60 -2.24
CA ARG A 40 27.58 13.86 -2.62
C ARG A 40 28.23 14.49 -3.85
N GLU A 41 29.56 14.62 -3.85
CA GLU A 41 30.31 15.17 -4.99
C GLU A 41 30.11 14.31 -6.25
N ARG A 42 30.19 12.97 -6.12
CA ARG A 42 29.96 12.07 -7.25
C ARG A 42 28.56 12.17 -7.85
N ILE A 43 27.52 12.25 -7.00
CA ILE A 43 26.12 12.40 -7.46
C ILE A 43 25.97 13.70 -8.26
N ILE A 44 26.51 14.81 -7.77
CA ILE A 44 26.47 16.12 -8.44
C ILE A 44 27.16 16.04 -9.81
N LEU A 45 28.37 15.49 -9.86
CA LEU A 45 29.12 15.33 -11.11
C LEU A 45 28.39 14.46 -12.13
N LEU A 46 27.75 13.38 -11.69
CA LEU A 46 26.97 12.49 -12.56
C LEU A 46 25.67 13.14 -13.04
N CYS A 47 25.01 13.94 -12.22
CA CYS A 47 23.88 14.76 -12.63
C CYS A 47 24.27 15.75 -13.72
N ASP A 48 25.39 16.45 -13.56
CA ASP A 48 25.88 17.42 -14.55
C ASP A 48 26.33 16.74 -15.84
N ARG A 49 26.96 15.56 -15.74
CA ARG A 49 27.26 14.72 -16.91
C ARG A 49 25.98 14.31 -17.65
N LEU A 50 24.97 13.82 -16.95
CA LEU A 50 23.70 13.43 -17.58
C LEU A 50 23.00 14.62 -18.27
N LYS A 51 23.04 15.81 -17.66
CA LYS A 51 22.57 17.06 -18.31
C LYS A 51 23.31 17.34 -19.60
N MET A 52 24.64 17.24 -19.58
CA MET A 52 25.47 17.50 -20.75
C MET A 52 25.18 16.50 -21.88
N GLU A 53 25.11 15.20 -21.59
CA GLU A 53 24.81 14.17 -22.60
C GLU A 53 23.40 14.34 -23.19
N LEU A 54 22.39 14.66 -22.37
CA LEU A 54 21.05 14.92 -22.87
C LEU A 54 21.03 16.16 -23.78
N HIS A 55 21.69 17.25 -23.40
CA HIS A 55 21.77 18.44 -24.25
C HIS A 55 22.45 18.15 -25.59
N GLN A 56 23.50 17.31 -25.59
CA GLN A 56 24.14 16.89 -26.82
C GLN A 56 23.19 16.03 -27.69
N LEU A 57 22.45 15.09 -27.09
CA LEU A 57 21.42 14.31 -27.78
C LEU A 57 20.35 15.20 -28.44
N LEU A 58 19.84 16.19 -27.69
CA LEU A 58 18.84 17.13 -28.20
C LEU A 58 19.41 17.98 -29.36
N ARG A 59 20.67 18.41 -29.25
CA ARG A 59 21.36 19.17 -30.30
C ARG A 59 21.51 18.36 -31.59
N VAL A 60 21.96 17.10 -31.50
CA VAL A 60 22.08 16.19 -32.66
C VAL A 60 20.71 15.95 -33.29
N GLY A 61 19.68 15.70 -32.46
CA GLY A 61 18.30 15.54 -32.94
C GLY A 61 17.76 16.78 -33.68
N MET A 62 18.09 17.99 -33.21
CA MET A 62 17.73 19.25 -33.88
C MET A 62 18.45 19.43 -35.21
N GLN A 63 19.73 19.06 -35.29
CA GLN A 63 20.50 19.15 -36.53
C GLN A 63 19.92 18.24 -37.62
N LEU A 64 19.53 17.01 -37.25
CA LEU A 64 18.89 16.06 -38.18
C LEU A 64 17.55 16.57 -38.72
N GLU A 65 16.75 17.23 -37.87
CA GLU A 65 15.51 17.87 -38.28
C GLU A 65 15.75 19.02 -39.27
N GLN A 66 16.77 19.86 -39.05
CA GLN A 66 17.11 20.97 -39.94
C GLN A 66 17.51 20.51 -41.36
N ILE A 67 18.19 19.36 -41.47
CA ILE A 67 18.62 18.81 -42.76
C ILE A 67 17.58 17.88 -43.40
N ASN A 68 16.37 17.78 -42.83
CA ASN A 68 15.29 16.88 -43.25
C ASN A 68 15.73 15.40 -43.38
N GLN A 69 16.72 14.98 -42.58
CA GLN A 69 17.19 13.60 -42.59
C GLN A 69 16.32 12.76 -41.64
N VAL A 70 15.56 11.83 -42.22
CA VAL A 70 14.59 10.99 -41.50
C VAL A 70 15.23 9.72 -40.93
N SER A 71 16.42 9.36 -41.39
CA SER A 71 17.15 8.16 -40.95
C SER A 71 18.04 8.46 -39.75
N PRO A 72 18.08 7.59 -38.72
CA PRO A 72 19.00 7.75 -37.60
C PRO A 72 20.47 7.79 -38.09
N SER A 73 21.22 8.80 -37.64
CA SER A 73 22.65 8.91 -37.89
C SER A 73 23.46 8.14 -36.85
N GLU A 74 24.68 7.75 -37.20
CA GLU A 74 25.63 7.14 -36.26
C GLU A 74 25.91 8.06 -35.05
N GLU A 75 25.96 9.38 -35.28
CA GLU A 75 26.09 10.39 -34.24
C GLU A 75 24.88 10.41 -33.27
N MET A 76 23.66 10.25 -33.79
CA MET A 76 22.46 10.17 -32.97
C MET A 76 22.43 8.91 -32.12
N GLU A 77 22.75 7.75 -32.70
CA GLU A 77 22.85 6.48 -31.96
C GLU A 77 23.94 6.55 -30.87
N ALA A 78 25.08 7.18 -31.17
CA ALA A 78 26.14 7.42 -30.18
C ALA A 78 25.66 8.34 -29.03
N ALA A 79 24.96 9.44 -29.34
CA ALA A 79 24.43 10.35 -28.32
C ALA A 79 23.35 9.69 -27.44
N ILE A 80 22.50 8.84 -28.01
CA ILE A 80 21.55 8.01 -27.25
C ILE A 80 22.32 7.09 -26.30
N HIS A 81 23.35 6.41 -26.80
CA HIS A 81 24.13 5.47 -26.00
C HIS A 81 24.84 6.14 -24.83
N GLU A 82 25.47 7.30 -25.04
CA GLU A 82 26.15 8.05 -23.97
C GLU A 82 25.16 8.62 -22.95
N THR A 83 23.97 9.10 -23.39
CA THR A 83 22.90 9.53 -22.47
C THR A 83 22.42 8.37 -21.58
N LEU A 84 22.18 7.19 -22.18
CA LEU A 84 21.78 6.00 -21.44
C LEU A 84 22.89 5.51 -20.49
N ARG A 85 24.17 5.64 -20.89
CA ARG A 85 25.30 5.32 -20.01
C ARG A 85 25.35 6.27 -18.82
N ALA A 86 25.29 7.59 -19.05
CA ALA A 86 25.29 8.58 -17.96
C ALA A 86 24.11 8.37 -16.99
N ALA A 87 22.92 8.04 -17.50
CA ALA A 87 21.76 7.74 -16.66
C ALA A 87 21.95 6.48 -15.81
N ARG A 88 22.58 5.43 -16.37
CA ARG A 88 22.93 4.21 -15.62
C ARG A 88 23.99 4.47 -14.56
N ASP A 89 25.01 5.26 -14.88
CA ASP A 89 26.07 5.61 -13.94
C ASP A 89 25.48 6.39 -12.74
N LEU A 90 24.60 7.37 -12.99
CA LEU A 90 23.89 8.10 -11.94
C LEU A 90 23.02 7.16 -11.09
N LYS A 91 22.22 6.30 -11.74
CA LYS A 91 21.37 5.32 -11.04
C LYS A 91 22.20 4.42 -10.12
N LEU A 92 23.34 3.91 -10.60
CA LEU A 92 24.21 3.05 -9.81
C LEU A 92 24.81 3.79 -8.62
N GLN A 93 25.23 5.04 -8.81
CA GLN A 93 25.75 5.86 -7.72
C GLN A 93 24.69 6.12 -6.63
N LEU A 94 23.44 6.40 -7.00
CA LEU A 94 22.34 6.57 -6.06
C LEU A 94 22.04 5.27 -5.30
N GLN A 95 22.02 4.13 -6.00
CA GLN A 95 21.84 2.80 -5.40
C GLN A 95 22.93 2.47 -4.38
N ASN A 96 24.20 2.68 -4.75
CA ASN A 96 25.32 2.44 -3.85
C ASN A 96 25.25 3.35 -2.62
N THR A 97 24.94 4.63 -2.81
CA THR A 97 24.84 5.60 -1.70
C THR A 97 23.76 5.18 -0.70
N ALA A 98 22.55 4.82 -1.16
CA ALA A 98 21.47 4.37 -0.27
C ALA A 98 21.82 3.07 0.48
N LEU A 99 22.41 2.10 -0.23
CA LEU A 99 22.72 0.78 0.33
C LEU A 99 23.91 0.80 1.30
N GLU A 100 24.95 1.56 0.98
CA GLU A 100 26.11 1.74 1.87
C GLU A 100 25.68 2.46 3.16
N GLN A 101 24.87 3.52 3.04
CA GLN A 101 24.33 4.21 4.23
C GLN A 101 23.47 3.29 5.10
N ALA A 102 22.63 2.46 4.48
CA ALA A 102 21.85 1.45 5.20
C ALA A 102 22.75 0.41 5.89
N GLU A 103 23.77 -0.10 5.19
CA GLU A 103 24.71 -1.08 5.73
C GLU A 103 25.50 -0.51 6.92
N GLU A 104 26.02 0.70 6.81
CA GLU A 104 26.74 1.38 7.89
C GLU A 104 25.84 1.55 9.12
N LEU A 105 24.63 2.07 8.95
CA LEU A 105 23.69 2.24 10.06
C LEU A 105 23.36 0.91 10.73
N LEU A 106 22.98 -0.11 9.94
CA LEU A 106 22.56 -1.41 10.45
C LEU A 106 23.70 -2.21 11.10
N LYS A 107 24.95 -1.95 10.73
CA LYS A 107 26.14 -2.57 11.31
C LYS A 107 26.44 -2.05 12.72
N TYR A 108 26.26 -0.76 12.95
CA TYR A 108 26.59 -0.12 14.24
C TYR A 108 25.39 0.07 15.16
N MET A 109 24.18 -0.20 14.66
CA MET A 109 22.97 -0.19 15.47
C MET A 109 22.96 -1.37 16.44
N ASP A 110 23.10 -1.05 17.72
CA ASP A 110 23.00 -2.04 18.79
C ASP A 110 21.52 -2.35 19.09
N LYS A 111 20.98 -3.34 18.37
CA LYS A 111 19.54 -3.69 18.20
C LYS A 111 18.72 -3.93 19.48
N SER A 112 19.32 -3.84 20.65
CA SER A 112 18.68 -4.09 21.96
C SER A 112 19.13 -3.10 23.04
N THR A 113 20.28 -2.46 22.87
CA THR A 113 20.98 -1.88 24.02
C THR A 113 20.50 -0.46 24.34
N LEU A 114 20.15 0.35 23.34
CA LEU A 114 19.66 1.72 23.62
C LEU A 114 18.26 1.72 24.23
N LEU A 115 17.33 0.94 23.68
CA LEU A 115 15.98 0.79 24.24
C LEU A 115 16.02 0.30 25.70
N ASN A 116 16.87 -0.69 25.99
CA ASN A 116 17.02 -1.20 27.35
C ASN A 116 17.65 -0.17 28.30
N ARG A 117 18.58 0.65 27.81
CA ARG A 117 19.17 1.77 28.58
C ARG A 117 18.14 2.86 28.89
N LEU A 118 17.30 3.24 27.91
CA LEU A 118 16.17 4.16 28.10
C LEU A 118 15.23 3.66 29.20
N LYS A 119 14.77 2.41 29.07
CA LYS A 119 13.88 1.79 30.05
C LYS A 119 14.52 1.70 31.44
N HIS A 120 15.79 1.31 31.53
CA HIS A 120 16.49 1.24 32.80
C HIS A 120 16.59 2.61 33.47
N ALA A 121 17.01 3.65 32.73
CA ALA A 121 17.09 5.02 33.23
C ALA A 121 15.72 5.53 33.71
N SER A 122 14.65 5.17 33.00
CA SER A 122 13.27 5.46 33.39
C SER A 122 12.90 4.80 34.73
N ILE A 123 13.21 3.51 34.90
CA ILE A 123 12.90 2.77 36.15
C ILE A 123 13.70 3.29 37.34
N THR A 124 14.98 3.64 37.13
CA THR A 124 15.86 4.12 38.21
C THR A 124 15.67 5.59 38.54
N GLY A 125 14.86 6.32 37.75
CA GLY A 125 14.66 7.77 37.94
C GLY A 125 15.91 8.60 37.60
N ASP A 126 16.78 8.10 36.72
CA ASP A 126 18.02 8.79 36.33
C ASP A 126 17.75 9.76 35.16
N HIS A 127 17.22 10.95 35.49
CA HIS A 127 16.79 11.94 34.50
C HIS A 127 17.90 12.37 33.54
N PRO A 128 19.14 12.70 33.98
CA PRO A 128 20.19 13.11 33.04
C PRO A 128 20.51 12.04 32.00
N ARG A 129 20.53 10.77 32.39
CA ARG A 129 20.75 9.67 31.45
C ARG A 129 19.54 9.40 30.55
N LEU A 130 18.34 9.56 31.08
CA LEU A 130 17.12 9.41 30.27
C LEU A 130 17.10 10.41 29.11
N GLU A 131 17.44 11.68 29.37
CA GLU A 131 17.57 12.71 28.32
C GLU A 131 18.66 12.36 27.31
N GLU A 132 19.88 12.02 27.76
CA GLU A 132 21.00 11.62 26.89
C GLU A 132 20.61 10.45 25.97
N PHE A 133 19.95 9.43 26.51
CA PHE A 133 19.51 8.29 25.72
C PHE A 133 18.32 8.63 24.81
N SER A 134 17.47 9.58 25.19
CA SER A 134 16.34 10.02 24.37
C SER A 134 16.80 10.80 23.15
N GLU A 135 17.77 11.70 23.31
CA GLU A 135 18.42 12.42 22.20
C GLU A 135 19.06 11.44 21.22
N ARG A 136 19.89 10.51 21.72
CA ARG A 136 20.52 9.47 20.87
C ARG A 136 19.49 8.61 20.15
N PHE A 137 18.38 8.27 20.80
CA PHE A 137 17.33 7.48 20.16
C PHE A 137 16.62 8.27 19.07
N SER A 138 16.37 9.57 19.30
CA SER A 138 15.81 10.45 18.27
C SER A 138 16.74 10.55 17.06
N GLU A 139 18.05 10.75 17.27
CA GLU A 139 19.04 10.77 16.19
C GLU A 139 19.07 9.46 15.39
N GLN A 140 18.96 8.32 16.07
CA GLN A 140 18.87 7.01 15.41
C GLN A 140 17.56 6.84 14.64
N SER A 141 16.44 7.29 15.20
CA SER A 141 15.13 7.30 14.56
C SER A 141 15.13 8.15 13.30
N ASP A 142 15.74 9.33 13.34
CA ASP A 142 15.85 10.25 12.20
C ASP A 142 16.74 9.65 11.11
N HIS A 143 17.87 9.03 11.49
CA HIS A 143 18.73 8.35 10.52
C HIS A 143 18.02 7.16 9.86
N LEU A 144 17.22 6.39 10.60
CA LEU A 144 16.43 5.29 10.04
C LEU A 144 15.37 5.77 9.04
N GLN A 145 14.66 6.85 9.36
CA GLN A 145 13.71 7.48 8.44
C GLN A 145 14.40 7.92 7.14
N GLU A 146 15.57 8.55 7.27
CA GLU A 146 16.35 8.99 6.11
C GLU A 146 16.79 7.81 5.24
N VAL A 147 17.28 6.72 5.84
CA VAL A 147 17.63 5.50 5.09
C VAL A 147 16.41 4.93 4.35
N CYS A 148 15.24 4.87 4.99
CA CYS A 148 14.00 4.42 4.33
C CYS A 148 13.64 5.29 3.13
N LYS A 149 13.76 6.61 3.27
CA LYS A 149 13.53 7.57 2.20
C LYS A 149 14.50 7.34 1.04
N LEU A 150 15.80 7.23 1.27
CA LEU A 150 16.78 6.97 0.20
C LEU A 150 16.55 5.61 -0.49
N LEU A 151 16.23 4.56 0.27
CA LEU A 151 15.87 3.25 -0.25
C LEU A 151 14.61 3.31 -1.13
N HIS A 152 13.64 4.15 -0.79
CA HIS A 152 12.45 4.39 -1.61
C HIS A 152 12.80 4.92 -3.00
N HIS A 153 13.72 5.89 -3.10
CA HIS A 153 14.12 6.47 -4.39
C HIS A 153 14.76 5.45 -5.35
N VAL A 154 15.48 4.47 -4.81
CA VAL A 154 16.23 3.48 -5.61
C VAL A 154 15.50 2.15 -5.79
N ALA A 155 14.38 1.96 -5.10
CA ALA A 155 13.54 0.79 -5.23
C ALA A 155 12.96 0.69 -6.66
N SER A 156 13.22 -0.45 -7.31
CA SER A 156 12.78 -0.71 -8.69
C SER A 156 11.42 -1.39 -8.78
N ALA A 157 10.91 -1.90 -7.66
CA ALA A 157 9.60 -2.53 -7.55
C ALA A 157 8.63 -1.65 -6.75
N GLU A 158 7.41 -1.47 -7.27
CA GLU A 158 6.38 -0.67 -6.62
C GLU A 158 5.99 -1.21 -5.23
N SER A 159 6.00 -2.54 -5.05
CA SER A 159 5.76 -3.18 -3.74
C SER A 159 6.76 -2.71 -2.69
N VAL A 160 8.03 -2.58 -3.08
CA VAL A 160 9.12 -2.14 -2.19
C VAL A 160 9.03 -0.63 -1.92
N GLN A 161 8.58 0.17 -2.90
CA GLN A 161 8.30 1.59 -2.71
C GLN A 161 7.14 1.85 -1.74
N VAL A 162 6.09 1.03 -1.81
CA VAL A 162 4.96 1.10 -0.85
C VAL A 162 5.43 0.69 0.54
N LEU A 163 6.19 -0.41 0.64
CA LEU A 163 6.74 -0.88 1.91
C LEU A 163 7.64 0.17 2.55
N SER A 164 8.60 0.73 1.81
CA SER A 164 9.52 1.75 2.33
C SER A 164 8.80 2.98 2.86
N LYS A 165 7.80 3.49 2.13
CA LYS A 165 6.99 4.63 2.54
C LYS A 165 6.15 4.32 3.79
N ASN A 166 5.59 3.11 3.89
CA ASN A 166 4.85 2.69 5.07
C ASN A 166 5.75 2.56 6.30
N THR A 167 6.93 1.95 6.15
CA THR A 167 7.90 1.81 7.22
C THR A 167 8.42 3.16 7.70
N GLU A 168 8.73 4.08 6.79
CA GLU A 168 9.09 5.47 7.10
C GLU A 168 8.00 6.17 7.94
N ALA A 169 6.75 6.12 7.49
CA ALA A 169 5.63 6.73 8.22
C ALA A 169 5.44 6.12 9.61
N CYS A 170 5.60 4.80 9.74
CA CYS A 170 5.55 4.13 11.04
C CYS A 170 6.70 4.57 11.96
N LEU A 171 7.94 4.68 11.46
CA LEU A 171 9.07 5.18 12.25
C LEU A 171 8.80 6.58 12.79
N GLN A 172 8.29 7.48 11.94
CA GLN A 172 7.93 8.84 12.31
C GLN A 172 6.86 8.89 13.41
N VAL A 173 5.86 8.01 13.34
CA VAL A 173 4.78 7.95 14.33
C VAL A 173 5.23 7.30 15.63
N TYR A 174 5.89 6.14 15.58
CA TYR A 174 6.17 5.32 16.75
C TYR A 174 7.44 5.72 17.51
N GLY A 175 8.42 6.36 16.86
CA GLY A 175 9.65 6.84 17.53
C GLY A 175 9.33 7.73 18.73
N PRO A 176 8.56 8.82 18.57
CA PRO A 176 8.15 9.68 19.69
C PRO A 176 7.31 8.97 20.75
N GLN A 177 6.54 7.93 20.38
CA GLN A 177 5.72 7.16 21.33
C GLN A 177 6.57 6.32 22.28
N VAL A 178 7.70 5.77 21.81
CA VAL A 178 8.67 5.05 22.67
C VAL A 178 9.20 5.99 23.75
N LEU A 179 9.61 7.21 23.38
CA LEU A 179 10.12 8.21 24.33
C LEU A 179 9.05 8.65 25.32
N SER A 180 7.82 8.86 24.85
CA SER A 180 6.67 9.22 25.69
C SER A 180 6.31 8.13 26.70
N ALA A 181 6.38 6.86 26.27
CA ALA A 181 6.17 5.72 27.15
C ALA A 181 7.27 5.64 28.22
N CYS A 182 8.55 5.85 27.84
CA CYS A 182 9.67 5.87 28.78
C CYS A 182 9.52 7.01 29.82
N HIS A 183 9.13 8.21 29.39
CA HIS A 183 8.83 9.33 30.30
C HIS A 183 7.68 9.02 31.26
N THR A 184 6.62 8.37 30.76
CA THR A 184 5.51 7.95 31.62
C THR A 184 5.97 6.92 32.65
N LEU A 185 6.88 6.01 32.27
CA LEU A 185 7.50 5.05 33.19
C LEU A 185 8.40 5.73 34.21
N PHE A 186 9.13 6.78 33.83
CA PHE A 186 9.91 7.60 34.74
C PHE A 186 9.04 8.24 35.84
N LEU A 187 7.86 8.75 35.48
CA LEU A 187 6.92 9.34 36.44
C LEU A 187 6.24 8.29 37.33
N HIS A 188 6.03 7.07 36.82
CA HIS A 188 5.28 6.01 37.49
C HIS A 188 5.99 4.65 37.48
N PRO A 189 7.20 4.52 38.06
CA PRO A 189 8.07 3.34 37.90
C PRO A 189 7.52 2.06 38.54
N SER A 190 6.68 2.19 39.57
CA SER A 190 6.05 1.06 40.26
C SER A 190 4.86 0.47 39.47
N SER A 191 4.26 1.23 38.56
CA SER A 191 3.07 0.80 37.83
C SER A 191 3.37 -0.36 36.90
N LYS A 192 2.63 -1.46 37.05
CA LYS A 192 2.75 -2.63 36.17
C LYS A 192 2.25 -2.31 34.75
N VAL A 193 1.12 -1.61 34.65
CA VAL A 193 0.51 -1.23 33.36
C VAL A 193 1.46 -0.36 32.53
N VAL A 194 2.14 0.60 33.17
CA VAL A 194 3.09 1.48 32.48
C VAL A 194 4.33 0.71 32.03
N ARG A 195 4.83 -0.23 32.84
CA ARG A 195 5.93 -1.12 32.44
C ARG A 195 5.57 -1.97 31.23
N GLU A 196 4.38 -2.57 31.22
CA GLU A 196 3.88 -3.35 30.07
C GLU A 196 3.71 -2.46 28.82
N ASN A 197 3.22 -1.23 28.98
CA ASN A 197 3.06 -0.28 27.87
C ASN A 197 4.40 0.07 27.19
N VAL A 198 5.46 0.34 27.96
CA VAL A 198 6.80 0.60 27.42
C VAL A 198 7.32 -0.59 26.62
N GLU A 199 7.14 -1.82 27.12
CA GLU A 199 7.57 -3.03 26.41
C GLU A 199 6.89 -3.16 25.05
N VAL A 200 5.59 -2.88 24.99
CA VAL A 200 4.82 -2.94 23.73
C VAL A 200 5.39 -1.96 22.70
N PHE A 201 5.65 -0.71 23.09
CA PHE A 201 6.23 0.27 22.16
C PHE A 201 7.67 -0.08 21.77
N MET A 202 8.48 -0.61 22.70
CA MET A 202 9.82 -1.11 22.39
C MET A 202 9.79 -2.29 21.40
N ASP A 203 8.81 -3.19 21.52
CA ASP A 203 8.66 -4.33 20.60
C ASP A 203 8.16 -3.89 19.23
N VAL A 204 7.26 -2.89 19.16
CA VAL A 204 6.90 -2.24 17.89
C VAL A 204 8.13 -1.64 17.22
N TRP A 205 8.96 -0.91 17.97
CA TRP A 205 10.19 -0.32 17.43
C TRP A 205 11.16 -1.38 16.89
N LYS A 206 11.41 -2.45 17.65
CA LYS A 206 12.28 -3.56 17.19
C LYS A 206 11.75 -4.23 15.92
N ALA A 207 10.43 -4.31 15.75
CA ALA A 207 9.83 -4.82 14.52
C ALA A 207 10.09 -3.87 13.35
N LEU A 208 9.95 -2.56 13.55
CA LEU A 208 10.28 -1.55 12.53
C LEU A 208 11.77 -1.60 12.14
N ASP A 209 12.69 -1.74 13.10
CA ASP A 209 14.13 -1.92 12.82
C ASP A 209 14.38 -3.16 11.93
N GLN A 210 13.63 -4.24 12.15
CA GLN A 210 13.70 -5.45 11.33
C GLN A 210 13.12 -5.22 9.93
N ASP A 211 12.01 -4.47 9.83
CA ASP A 211 11.41 -4.11 8.55
C ASP A 211 12.36 -3.25 7.71
N VAL A 212 13.07 -2.27 8.31
CA VAL A 212 14.12 -1.49 7.60
C VAL A 212 15.26 -2.40 7.15
N THR A 213 15.69 -3.34 7.99
CA THR A 213 16.73 -4.31 7.64
C THR A 213 16.31 -5.16 6.43
N ALA A 214 15.07 -5.67 6.44
CA ALA A 214 14.52 -6.48 5.35
C ALA A 214 14.36 -5.66 4.07
N LEU A 215 13.90 -4.41 4.18
CA LEU A 215 13.78 -3.48 3.07
C LEU A 215 15.14 -3.24 2.39
N ALA A 216 16.19 -2.95 3.15
CA ALA A 216 17.54 -2.76 2.61
C ALA A 216 18.05 -4.01 1.88
N GLN A 217 17.78 -5.20 2.42
CA GLN A 217 18.14 -6.46 1.78
C GLN A 217 17.38 -6.68 0.47
N GLU A 218 16.08 -6.45 0.46
CA GLU A 218 15.23 -6.62 -0.73
C GLU A 218 15.64 -5.63 -1.85
N VAL A 219 15.89 -4.36 -1.51
CA VAL A 219 16.42 -3.37 -2.46
C VAL A 219 17.77 -3.81 -3.01
N SER A 220 18.69 -4.28 -2.16
CA SER A 220 20.01 -4.78 -2.57
C SER A 220 19.91 -5.94 -3.56
N GLU A 221 19.03 -6.92 -3.28
CA GLU A 221 18.79 -8.05 -4.18
C GLU A 221 18.22 -7.62 -5.53
N LEU A 222 17.24 -6.71 -5.55
CA LEU A 222 16.66 -6.18 -6.77
C LEU A 222 17.69 -5.42 -7.61
N CYS A 223 18.53 -4.59 -6.99
CA CYS A 223 19.62 -3.88 -7.66
C CYS A 223 20.60 -4.87 -8.32
N ARG A 224 21.00 -5.93 -7.62
CA ARG A 224 21.90 -6.97 -8.16
C ARG A 224 21.28 -7.71 -9.35
N ASN A 225 19.98 -8.04 -9.27
CA ASN A 225 19.27 -8.73 -10.35
C ASN A 225 19.13 -7.88 -11.62
N THR A 226 19.05 -6.56 -11.48
CA THR A 226 19.03 -5.64 -12.64
C THR A 226 20.39 -5.46 -13.29
N ASN A 227 21.49 -5.61 -12.55
CA ASN A 227 22.86 -5.41 -13.06
C ASN A 227 23.51 -6.69 -13.60
N GLY A 228 22.93 -7.87 -13.34
CA GLY A 228 23.47 -9.19 -13.71
C GLY A 228 23.05 -9.77 -15.07
N LYS A 229 22.20 -9.10 -15.85
CA LYS A 229 21.83 -9.58 -17.20
C LYS A 229 22.45 -8.69 -18.28
N PRO A 230 23.45 -9.18 -19.05
CA PRO A 230 23.83 -8.50 -20.28
C PRO A 230 22.63 -8.56 -21.24
N GLU A 231 22.22 -7.41 -21.77
CA GLU A 231 21.29 -7.31 -22.90
C GLU A 231 21.84 -8.13 -24.08
N LYS A 232 21.40 -9.40 -24.18
CA LYS A 232 21.45 -10.10 -25.47
C LYS A 232 20.29 -9.53 -26.29
N ALA A 233 20.65 -8.78 -27.32
CA ALA A 233 19.76 -8.30 -28.36
C ALA A 233 18.71 -9.37 -28.71
N ALA A 234 17.45 -9.06 -28.42
CA ALA A 234 16.32 -9.90 -28.81
C ALA A 234 16.11 -9.78 -30.33
N ASN A 235 16.89 -10.53 -31.11
CA ASN A 235 16.53 -10.87 -32.47
C ASN A 235 15.35 -11.86 -32.42
N THR A 236 14.14 -11.33 -32.43
CA THR A 236 12.93 -12.11 -32.66
C THR A 236 12.81 -12.36 -34.17
N ASN A 237 13.38 -13.47 -34.64
CA ASN A 237 13.05 -14.01 -35.95
C ASN A 237 11.71 -14.76 -35.84
N TYR A 238 10.72 -14.26 -36.56
CA TYR A 238 9.52 -15.00 -36.92
C TYR A 238 9.93 -16.18 -37.81
N SER A 239 9.63 -17.40 -37.39
CA SER A 239 9.49 -18.53 -38.30
C SER A 239 8.22 -19.30 -37.98
N THR A 240 7.41 -19.40 -39.03
CA THR A 240 6.15 -20.09 -39.27
C THR A 240 6.05 -21.52 -38.70
N ASN A 241 4.86 -21.84 -38.17
CA ASN A 241 4.43 -23.19 -37.82
C ASN A 241 4.30 -24.10 -39.05
N SER A 242 4.65 -25.37 -38.89
CA SER A 242 4.02 -26.50 -39.58
C SER A 242 3.85 -27.66 -38.61
N ALA A 243 2.63 -28.18 -38.57
CA ALA A 243 2.14 -29.27 -37.71
C ALA A 243 2.77 -30.63 -38.05
N THR A 244 2.86 -31.51 -37.05
CA THR A 244 2.48 -32.94 -37.10
C THR A 244 2.59 -33.57 -35.70
N ASP A 245 1.53 -34.27 -35.30
CA ASP A 245 1.42 -35.16 -34.14
C ASP A 245 2.51 -36.26 -34.11
N PHE A 246 2.87 -36.74 -32.90
CA PHE A 246 2.82 -38.18 -32.56
C PHE A 246 3.04 -38.41 -31.04
N ASN A 247 2.11 -39.19 -30.50
CA ASN A 247 1.91 -39.70 -29.15
C ASN A 247 2.85 -40.88 -28.82
N ILE A 248 3.55 -40.90 -27.66
CA ILE A 248 3.97 -42.13 -26.95
C ILE A 248 4.04 -41.90 -25.42
N GLN A 249 3.41 -42.82 -24.67
CA GLN A 249 3.32 -42.96 -23.21
C GLN A 249 4.60 -43.58 -22.54
N PRO A 250 4.69 -43.65 -21.19
CA PRO A 250 5.94 -43.54 -20.42
C PRO A 250 6.55 -44.90 -20.00
N PRO A 251 7.73 -44.89 -19.35
CA PRO A 251 8.08 -45.97 -18.43
C PRO A 251 8.46 -45.50 -17.01
N SER A 252 8.21 -46.43 -16.10
CA SER A 252 8.32 -46.39 -14.65
C SER A 252 9.65 -46.93 -14.09
N HIS A 253 10.02 -46.43 -12.91
CA HIS A 253 10.85 -47.01 -11.83
C HIS A 253 12.29 -47.50 -12.12
N GLN A 254 13.27 -46.87 -11.46
CA GLN A 254 14.12 -47.49 -10.42
C GLN A 254 15.05 -46.43 -9.77
N SER A 255 15.06 -46.37 -8.44
CA SER A 255 16.07 -45.69 -7.62
C SER A 255 17.20 -46.66 -7.26
N PRO A 256 18.41 -46.16 -6.93
CA PRO A 256 18.80 -46.29 -5.53
C PRO A 256 19.46 -45.03 -4.91
N SER A 257 19.20 -44.93 -3.61
CA SER A 257 19.72 -44.12 -2.49
C SER A 257 21.20 -43.72 -2.48
N ASN A 258 21.51 -42.44 -2.16
CA ASN A 258 21.96 -41.98 -0.81
C ASN A 258 22.10 -40.43 -0.75
N PRO A 259 22.22 -39.79 0.44
CA PRO A 259 21.58 -38.52 0.75
C PRO A 259 22.58 -37.35 0.93
N ASN A 260 22.21 -36.16 0.46
CA ASN A 260 22.50 -34.85 1.08
C ASN A 260 22.17 -33.73 0.08
N ASN A 261 21.01 -33.10 0.26
CA ASN A 261 20.83 -31.65 0.17
C ASN A 261 19.36 -31.30 0.37
N HIS A 262 19.02 -30.82 1.57
CA HIS A 262 17.80 -30.06 1.78
C HIS A 262 17.96 -28.72 1.05
N SER A 263 17.36 -28.60 -0.13
CA SER A 263 17.00 -27.29 -0.69
C SER A 263 15.57 -27.01 -0.24
N THR A 264 15.45 -26.38 0.93
CA THR A 264 14.19 -25.86 1.45
C THR A 264 13.78 -24.63 0.64
N VAL A 265 12.66 -24.77 -0.05
CA VAL A 265 11.81 -23.67 -0.54
C VAL A 265 11.56 -22.69 0.63
N PRO A 266 11.66 -21.36 0.45
CA PRO A 266 11.41 -20.42 1.54
C PRO A 266 9.94 -20.52 1.97
N LYS A 267 9.73 -20.98 3.21
CA LYS A 267 8.43 -20.91 3.86
C LYS A 267 8.17 -19.45 4.21
N SER A 268 7.02 -18.94 3.78
CA SER A 268 6.40 -17.71 4.30
C SER A 268 6.41 -17.75 5.83
N ILE A 269 7.06 -16.79 6.47
CA ILE A 269 7.03 -16.61 7.92
C ILE A 269 6.10 -15.44 8.20
N VAL A 270 4.81 -15.74 8.29
CA VAL A 270 3.85 -14.93 9.05
C VAL A 270 3.77 -15.59 10.43
N THR A 271 4.46 -15.04 11.42
CA THR A 271 4.31 -15.49 12.81
C THR A 271 3.31 -14.58 13.52
N ALA A 272 2.19 -15.19 13.91
CA ALA A 272 1.13 -14.60 14.71
C ALA A 272 1.61 -14.17 16.10
N ASN A 273 1.14 -13.03 16.58
CA ASN A 273 1.06 -12.71 18.01
C ASN A 273 -0.41 -12.47 18.38
N GLN A 274 -1.08 -13.47 18.94
CA GLN A 274 -2.32 -13.29 19.71
C GLN A 274 -1.98 -13.02 21.18
N LEU A 275 -2.68 -12.04 21.77
CA LEU A 275 -3.10 -11.90 23.18
C LEU A 275 -3.50 -10.44 23.40
N THR A 276 -4.80 -10.13 23.38
CA THR A 276 -5.55 -9.35 24.42
C THR A 276 -6.99 -8.98 23.96
N VAL A 277 -7.92 -9.22 24.90
CA VAL A 277 -9.23 -8.59 25.22
C VAL A 277 -9.93 -7.70 24.17
N PRO A 278 -11.25 -7.87 23.90
CA PRO A 278 -11.96 -7.14 22.86
C PRO A 278 -12.11 -5.65 23.23
N GLY A 279 -11.33 -4.81 22.56
CA GLY A 279 -11.45 -3.34 22.60
C GLY A 279 -12.59 -2.86 21.70
N GLN A 280 -13.38 -1.92 22.21
CA GLN A 280 -14.54 -1.33 21.54
C GLN A 280 -14.18 -0.73 20.16
N PRO A 281 -15.11 -0.76 19.18
CA PRO A 281 -14.88 -0.15 17.88
C PRO A 281 -14.66 1.35 18.01
N THR A 282 -13.52 1.82 17.52
CA THR A 282 -13.19 3.24 17.38
C THR A 282 -14.28 3.89 16.52
N LYS A 283 -15.01 4.87 17.06
CA LYS A 283 -15.94 5.67 16.26
C LYS A 283 -15.12 6.46 15.24
N LEU A 284 -15.42 6.26 13.96
CA LEU A 284 -14.95 7.13 12.86
C LEU A 284 -15.29 8.58 13.22
N ASP A 285 -14.35 9.50 13.02
CA ASP A 285 -14.59 10.90 13.30
C ASP A 285 -15.62 11.51 12.31
N ALA A 286 -16.09 12.73 12.59
CA ALA A 286 -17.11 13.38 11.77
C ALA A 286 -16.62 13.73 10.35
N GLU A 287 -15.30 13.82 10.14
CA GLU A 287 -14.68 14.18 8.86
C GLU A 287 -14.54 12.94 7.96
N GLU A 288 -14.11 11.82 8.52
CA GLU A 288 -14.09 10.50 7.88
C GLU A 288 -15.50 10.05 7.49
N GLN A 289 -16.49 10.23 8.39
CA GLN A 289 -17.89 9.94 8.09
C GLN A 289 -18.44 10.80 6.94
N SER A 290 -18.05 12.08 6.88
CA SER A 290 -18.44 13.00 5.80
C SER A 290 -17.79 12.60 4.46
N ASN A 291 -16.51 12.25 4.47
CA ASN A 291 -15.79 11.78 3.28
C ASN A 291 -16.36 10.47 2.74
N ILE A 292 -16.67 9.51 3.62
CA ILE A 292 -17.33 8.24 3.28
C ILE A 292 -18.73 8.49 2.71
N ALA A 293 -19.48 9.45 3.27
CA ALA A 293 -20.80 9.82 2.76
C ALA A 293 -20.72 10.44 1.35
N LYS A 294 -19.72 11.31 1.09
CA LYS A 294 -19.48 11.92 -0.22
C LYS A 294 -19.08 10.89 -1.28
N LEU A 295 -18.08 10.06 -1.01
CA LEU A 295 -17.67 8.95 -1.89
C LEU A 295 -18.82 7.96 -2.11
N GLY A 296 -19.70 7.83 -1.12
CA GLY A 296 -20.88 7.02 -1.20
C GLY A 296 -21.96 7.51 -2.14
N LEU A 297 -22.16 8.82 -2.23
CA LEU A 297 -23.06 9.42 -3.20
C LEU A 297 -22.52 9.23 -4.63
N GLU A 298 -21.22 9.38 -4.81
CA GLU A 298 -20.53 9.17 -6.09
C GLU A 298 -20.66 7.70 -6.57
N MET A 299 -20.45 6.73 -5.68
CA MET A 299 -20.65 5.31 -6.01
C MET A 299 -22.10 4.99 -6.41
N LYS A 300 -23.09 5.52 -5.69
CA LYS A 300 -24.50 5.34 -6.05
C LYS A 300 -24.84 5.94 -7.41
N GLN A 301 -24.26 7.10 -7.75
CA GLN A 301 -24.43 7.71 -9.08
C GLN A 301 -23.81 6.84 -10.17
N LEU A 302 -22.58 6.36 -10.00
CA LEU A 302 -21.91 5.48 -10.97
C LEU A 302 -22.66 4.16 -11.18
N THR A 303 -23.16 3.53 -10.12
CA THR A 303 -24.01 2.33 -10.24
C THR A 303 -25.31 2.64 -10.99
N SER A 304 -25.97 3.75 -10.68
CA SER A 304 -27.20 4.17 -11.35
C SER A 304 -26.99 4.50 -12.84
N GLU A 305 -25.88 5.14 -13.19
CA GLU A 305 -25.51 5.41 -14.59
C GLU A 305 -25.23 4.12 -15.36
N MET A 306 -24.54 3.16 -14.72
CA MET A 306 -24.30 1.84 -15.29
C MET A 306 -25.61 1.07 -15.53
N ASP A 307 -26.54 1.09 -14.58
CA ASP A 307 -27.84 0.43 -14.74
C ASP A 307 -28.65 1.08 -15.88
N ALA A 308 -28.71 2.41 -15.92
CA ALA A 308 -29.41 3.14 -16.97
C ALA A 308 -28.80 2.91 -18.37
N GLU A 309 -27.48 2.78 -18.48
CA GLU A 309 -26.82 2.46 -19.75
C GLU A 309 -27.09 1.00 -20.17
N THR A 310 -26.97 0.07 -19.24
CA THR A 310 -27.13 -1.35 -19.52
C THR A 310 -28.59 -1.76 -19.77
N ASP A 311 -29.57 -1.00 -19.31
CA ASP A 311 -31.01 -1.19 -19.62
C ASP A 311 -31.39 -0.80 -21.05
N LYS A 312 -30.55 -0.03 -21.75
CA LYS A 312 -30.76 0.29 -23.18
C LYS A 312 -30.55 -0.92 -24.09
N TRP A 313 -29.97 -2.00 -23.57
CA TRP A 313 -29.53 -3.15 -24.34
C TRP A 313 -30.18 -4.45 -23.82
N PRO A 314 -30.63 -5.35 -24.71
CA PRO A 314 -31.22 -6.62 -24.30
C PRO A 314 -30.20 -7.52 -23.60
N THR A 315 -30.50 -7.93 -22.37
CA THR A 315 -29.58 -8.70 -21.50
C THR A 315 -29.56 -10.19 -21.78
N ALA A 316 -30.58 -10.74 -22.46
CA ALA A 316 -30.70 -12.17 -22.73
C ALA A 316 -29.52 -12.69 -23.54
N ASP A 317 -29.14 -11.98 -24.62
CA ASP A 317 -28.11 -12.42 -25.56
C ASP A 317 -26.84 -11.55 -25.56
N ASN A 318 -26.77 -10.52 -24.70
CA ASN A 318 -25.61 -9.63 -24.63
C ASN A 318 -24.71 -9.95 -23.43
N ASP A 319 -23.70 -10.75 -23.73
CA ASP A 319 -22.66 -11.20 -22.80
C ASP A 319 -21.81 -10.08 -22.19
N ILE A 320 -21.66 -8.93 -22.88
CA ILE A 320 -20.93 -7.76 -22.38
C ILE A 320 -21.78 -7.05 -21.33
N VAL A 321 -23.03 -6.77 -21.66
CA VAL A 321 -23.99 -6.07 -20.79
C VAL A 321 -24.25 -6.86 -19.51
N ARG A 322 -24.43 -8.19 -19.63
CA ARG A 322 -24.63 -9.07 -18.47
C ARG A 322 -23.46 -8.99 -17.50
N ARG A 323 -22.23 -9.05 -18.00
CA ARG A 323 -21.01 -9.00 -17.18
C ARG A 323 -20.80 -7.61 -16.57
N ALA A 324 -21.08 -6.53 -17.31
CA ALA A 324 -21.03 -5.18 -16.78
C ALA A 324 -22.00 -4.99 -15.59
N LYS A 325 -23.25 -5.49 -15.71
CA LYS A 325 -24.23 -5.49 -14.60
C LYS A 325 -23.75 -6.29 -13.39
N THR A 326 -23.19 -7.49 -13.61
CA THR A 326 -22.63 -8.32 -12.54
C THR A 326 -21.48 -7.61 -11.82
N MET A 327 -20.55 -7.03 -12.57
CA MET A 327 -19.43 -6.27 -11.99
C MET A 327 -19.91 -5.06 -11.20
N SER A 328 -20.89 -4.30 -11.73
CA SER A 328 -21.50 -3.16 -11.02
C SER A 328 -22.10 -3.58 -9.67
N THR A 329 -22.85 -4.69 -9.67
CA THR A 329 -23.46 -5.25 -8.46
C THR A 329 -22.39 -5.66 -7.44
N MET A 330 -21.34 -6.36 -7.89
CA MET A 330 -20.24 -6.79 -7.02
C MET A 330 -19.50 -5.60 -6.40
N ALA A 331 -19.18 -4.57 -7.19
CA ALA A 331 -18.54 -3.35 -6.71
C ALA A 331 -19.42 -2.62 -5.68
N PHE A 332 -20.73 -2.56 -5.92
CA PHE A 332 -21.67 -1.95 -4.99
C PHE A 332 -21.74 -2.71 -3.67
N SER A 333 -21.75 -4.05 -3.68
CA SER A 333 -21.69 -4.86 -2.46
C SER A 333 -20.40 -4.63 -1.66
N MET A 334 -19.25 -4.51 -2.33
CA MET A 334 -17.97 -4.18 -1.69
C MET A 334 -17.99 -2.78 -1.08
N TYR A 335 -18.64 -1.82 -1.72
CA TYR A 335 -18.86 -0.48 -1.17
C TYR A 335 -19.81 -0.50 0.04
N GLN A 336 -20.91 -1.25 0.01
CA GLN A 336 -21.82 -1.36 1.16
C GLN A 336 -21.08 -1.88 2.41
N PHE A 337 -20.16 -2.83 2.22
CA PHE A 337 -19.31 -3.34 3.29
C PHE A 337 -18.49 -2.25 3.98
N THR A 338 -17.92 -1.28 3.24
CA THR A 338 -17.13 -0.19 3.85
C THR A 338 -17.95 0.74 4.72
N ARG A 339 -19.29 0.68 4.61
CA ARG A 339 -20.25 1.41 5.46
C ARG A 339 -20.88 0.55 6.56
N GLY A 340 -20.52 -0.73 6.65
CA GLY A 340 -21.15 -1.69 7.54
C GLY A 340 -22.57 -2.10 7.12
N GLU A 341 -22.94 -1.84 5.86
CA GLU A 341 -24.23 -2.18 5.25
C GLU A 341 -24.07 -3.39 4.30
N GLY A 342 -25.19 -3.98 3.84
CA GLY A 342 -25.17 -5.06 2.85
C GLY A 342 -24.93 -6.48 3.41
N ASP A 343 -24.69 -7.41 2.49
CA ASP A 343 -24.68 -8.86 2.74
C ASP A 343 -23.30 -9.40 3.17
N LEU A 344 -22.22 -8.69 2.84
CA LEU A 344 -20.87 -9.03 3.27
C LEU A 344 -20.72 -8.70 4.76
N LYS A 345 -20.31 -9.66 5.59
CA LYS A 345 -20.28 -9.50 7.05
C LYS A 345 -18.89 -9.46 7.65
N THR A 346 -17.92 -10.04 6.93
CA THR A 346 -16.55 -10.20 7.39
C THR A 346 -15.57 -9.68 6.35
N THR A 347 -14.37 -9.33 6.80
CA THR A 347 -13.28 -8.96 5.87
C THR A 347 -12.92 -10.11 4.92
N GLN A 348 -13.11 -11.36 5.35
CA GLN A 348 -12.95 -12.53 4.49
C GLN A 348 -13.98 -12.55 3.35
N ASP A 349 -15.24 -12.20 3.62
CA ASP A 349 -16.28 -12.08 2.57
C ASP A 349 -15.89 -10.99 1.56
N LEU A 350 -15.31 -9.88 2.02
CA LEU A 350 -14.81 -8.81 1.15
C LEU A 350 -13.67 -9.31 0.24
N PHE A 351 -12.74 -10.11 0.77
CA PHE A 351 -11.64 -10.67 -0.02
C PHE A 351 -12.15 -11.61 -1.10
N THR A 352 -13.04 -12.52 -0.72
CA THR A 352 -13.66 -13.46 -1.65
C THR A 352 -14.46 -12.71 -2.71
N GLN A 353 -15.18 -11.65 -2.33
CA GLN A 353 -15.90 -10.81 -3.29
C GLN A 353 -14.95 -10.08 -4.26
N ALA A 354 -13.79 -9.59 -3.79
CA ALA A 354 -12.78 -8.96 -4.64
C ALA A 354 -12.13 -9.96 -5.62
N GLU A 355 -11.99 -11.23 -5.23
CA GLU A 355 -11.54 -12.31 -6.11
C GLU A 355 -12.58 -12.64 -7.18
N PHE A 356 -13.86 -12.76 -6.81
CA PHE A 356 -14.94 -12.93 -7.78
C PHE A 356 -15.07 -11.75 -8.74
N PHE A 357 -14.91 -10.52 -8.24
CA PHE A 357 -14.91 -9.32 -9.09
C PHE A 357 -13.79 -9.38 -10.13
N ALA A 358 -12.58 -9.79 -9.73
CA ALA A 358 -11.44 -9.89 -10.64
C ALA A 358 -11.62 -10.99 -11.70
N GLU A 359 -12.17 -12.14 -11.31
CA GLU A 359 -12.52 -13.20 -12.27
C GLU A 359 -13.54 -12.72 -13.30
N GLU A 360 -14.58 -12.02 -12.85
CA GLU A 360 -15.63 -11.51 -13.72
C GLU A 360 -15.11 -10.40 -14.65
N ALA A 361 -14.23 -9.53 -14.14
CA ALA A 361 -13.55 -8.51 -14.93
C ALA A 361 -12.65 -9.11 -16.01
N ASN A 362 -11.95 -10.22 -15.73
CA ASN A 362 -11.16 -10.92 -16.73
C ASN A 362 -12.04 -11.57 -17.81
N ARG A 363 -13.20 -12.13 -17.44
CA ARG A 363 -14.18 -12.63 -18.42
C ARG A 363 -14.74 -11.51 -19.28
N PHE A 364 -15.11 -10.38 -18.67
CA PHE A 364 -15.55 -9.18 -19.36
C PHE A 364 -14.48 -8.70 -20.36
N TYR A 365 -13.24 -8.60 -19.92
CA TYR A 365 -12.11 -8.19 -20.76
C TYR A 365 -11.99 -9.05 -22.01
N LYS A 366 -12.03 -10.37 -21.86
CA LYS A 366 -11.94 -11.33 -22.98
C LYS A 366 -13.08 -11.17 -23.98
N VAL A 367 -14.31 -10.96 -23.50
CA VAL A 367 -15.48 -10.81 -24.38
C VAL A 367 -15.42 -9.49 -25.16
N VAL A 368 -15.08 -8.38 -24.52
CA VAL A 368 -14.94 -7.09 -25.21
C VAL A 368 -13.75 -7.11 -26.17
N ARG A 369 -12.64 -7.77 -25.79
CA ARG A 369 -11.49 -7.97 -26.69
C ARG A 369 -11.88 -8.79 -27.92
N HIS A 370 -12.66 -9.85 -27.74
CA HIS A 370 -13.18 -10.64 -28.86
C HIS A 370 -14.10 -9.83 -29.76
N PHE A 371 -15.04 -9.07 -29.18
CA PHE A 371 -15.92 -8.15 -29.89
C PHE A 371 -15.12 -7.12 -30.71
N SER A 372 -13.99 -6.63 -30.19
CA SER A 372 -13.13 -5.68 -30.89
C SER A 372 -12.63 -6.16 -32.26
N TYR A 373 -12.53 -7.47 -32.50
CA TYR A 373 -12.15 -8.00 -33.81
C TYR A 373 -13.23 -7.79 -34.87
N GLN A 374 -14.50 -7.66 -34.46
CA GLN A 374 -15.65 -7.42 -35.32
C GLN A 374 -15.89 -5.92 -35.57
N VAL A 375 -15.30 -5.05 -34.75
CA VAL A 375 -15.40 -3.59 -34.90
C VAL A 375 -14.44 -3.11 -36.00
N PRO A 376 -14.94 -2.34 -37.00
CA PRO A 376 -14.09 -1.72 -38.02
C PRO A 376 -13.00 -0.83 -37.40
N GLY A 377 -11.85 -0.71 -38.09
CA GLY A 377 -10.79 0.21 -37.67
C GLY A 377 -11.28 1.66 -37.67
N GLY A 378 -10.97 2.41 -36.61
CA GLY A 378 -11.39 3.80 -36.45
C GLY A 378 -11.15 4.32 -35.03
N THR A 379 -11.54 5.59 -34.79
CA THR A 379 -11.40 6.27 -33.49
C THR A 379 -12.17 5.53 -32.37
N HIS A 380 -13.41 5.15 -32.63
CA HIS A 380 -14.25 4.42 -31.67
C HIS A 380 -13.63 3.09 -31.20
N LYS A 381 -12.98 2.34 -32.11
CA LYS A 381 -12.28 1.10 -31.75
C LYS A 381 -11.07 1.38 -30.85
N LYS A 382 -10.33 2.45 -31.16
CA LYS A 382 -9.16 2.87 -30.38
C LYS A 382 -9.58 3.29 -28.97
N GLU A 383 -10.58 4.15 -28.84
CA GLU A 383 -11.13 4.62 -27.55
C GLU A 383 -11.69 3.46 -26.70
N MET A 384 -12.38 2.51 -27.34
CA MET A 384 -12.87 1.31 -26.65
C MET A 384 -11.72 0.47 -26.09
N LEU A 385 -10.66 0.25 -26.86
CA LEU A 385 -9.50 -0.52 -26.42
C LEU A 385 -8.69 0.21 -25.33
N GLU A 386 -8.55 1.54 -25.44
CA GLU A 386 -7.89 2.35 -24.41
C GLU A 386 -8.62 2.26 -23.06
N ASN A 387 -9.97 2.30 -23.06
CA ASN A 387 -10.74 2.11 -21.83
C ASN A 387 -10.66 0.65 -21.34
N LEU A 388 -10.71 -0.32 -22.24
CA LEU A 388 -10.61 -1.73 -21.90
C LEU A 388 -9.27 -2.09 -21.24
N ASP A 389 -8.17 -1.53 -21.75
CA ASP A 389 -6.81 -1.81 -21.27
C ASP A 389 -6.53 -1.18 -19.88
N ARG A 390 -7.42 -0.31 -19.37
CA ARG A 390 -7.37 0.18 -17.97
C ARG A 390 -8.02 -0.76 -16.97
N VAL A 391 -8.94 -1.64 -17.42
CA VAL A 391 -9.69 -2.55 -16.53
C VAL A 391 -8.76 -3.45 -15.70
N PRO A 392 -7.73 -4.11 -16.27
CA PRO A 392 -6.81 -4.92 -15.47
C PRO A 392 -6.11 -4.13 -14.36
N THR A 393 -5.70 -2.89 -14.64
CA THR A 393 -5.04 -2.03 -13.65
C THR A 393 -5.98 -1.69 -12.50
N PHE A 394 -7.23 -1.32 -12.78
CA PHE A 394 -8.22 -1.01 -11.73
C PHE A 394 -8.58 -2.23 -10.88
N VAL A 395 -8.67 -3.41 -11.50
CA VAL A 395 -8.92 -4.67 -10.77
C VAL A 395 -7.75 -4.99 -9.84
N GLN A 396 -6.50 -4.83 -10.31
CA GLN A 396 -5.31 -5.02 -9.48
C GLN A 396 -5.27 -4.03 -8.32
N GLN A 397 -5.55 -2.75 -8.58
CA GLN A 397 -5.66 -1.72 -7.54
C GLN A 397 -6.72 -2.10 -6.50
N LEU A 398 -7.92 -2.50 -6.92
CA LEU A 398 -9.00 -2.92 -6.01
C LEU A 398 -8.59 -4.12 -5.15
N GLN A 399 -8.03 -5.17 -5.76
CA GLN A 399 -7.56 -6.35 -5.03
C GLN A 399 -6.45 -6.01 -4.03
N PHE A 400 -5.57 -5.08 -4.39
CA PHE A 400 -4.51 -4.59 -3.51
C PHE A 400 -5.07 -3.77 -2.35
N THR A 401 -5.94 -2.79 -2.62
CA THR A 401 -6.60 -1.96 -1.60
C THR A 401 -7.33 -2.81 -0.57
N VAL A 402 -8.09 -3.82 -1.04
CA VAL A 402 -8.84 -4.73 -0.17
C VAL A 402 -7.89 -5.58 0.71
N LYS A 403 -6.78 -6.06 0.16
CA LYS A 403 -5.82 -6.91 0.91
C LYS A 403 -4.90 -6.10 1.84
N ASN A 404 -4.65 -4.83 1.55
CA ASN A 404 -3.74 -3.97 2.33
C ASN A 404 -4.35 -3.40 3.60
N THR A 405 -5.66 -3.18 3.66
CA THR A 405 -6.35 -2.70 4.87
C THR A 405 -6.31 -3.71 6.03
N THR A 406 -5.62 -4.84 5.87
CA THR A 406 -5.62 -5.99 6.79
C THR A 406 -4.31 -6.37 7.47
N VAL A 407 -3.26 -5.58 7.28
CA VAL A 407 -1.97 -5.84 7.95
C VAL A 407 -1.94 -5.07 9.28
N GLY A 408 -2.55 -5.66 10.32
CA GLY A 408 -2.60 -5.11 11.68
C GLY A 408 -3.80 -5.65 12.48
N LYS A 409 -3.66 -5.84 13.80
CA LYS A 409 -4.65 -6.49 14.70
C LYS A 409 -6.06 -5.89 14.71
N ALA A 410 -6.31 -4.76 14.04
CA ALA A 410 -7.61 -4.08 14.01
C ALA A 410 -8.47 -4.36 12.76
N ALA A 411 -8.02 -5.21 11.84
CA ALA A 411 -8.60 -5.26 10.50
C ALA A 411 -9.56 -6.42 10.20
N THR A 412 -9.99 -7.17 11.22
CA THR A 412 -11.12 -8.10 11.07
C THR A 412 -12.36 -7.41 11.63
N PHE A 413 -13.10 -6.71 10.76
CA PHE A 413 -14.40 -6.16 11.15
C PHE A 413 -15.38 -7.33 11.27
N THR A 414 -15.79 -7.65 12.49
CA THR A 414 -16.90 -8.57 12.75
C THR A 414 -18.14 -7.71 12.97
N LYS A 415 -19.16 -7.90 12.11
CA LYS A 415 -20.46 -7.22 12.22
C LYS A 415 -21.06 -7.42 13.63
N TYR A 416 -20.96 -6.40 14.50
CA TYR A 416 -21.85 -6.27 15.64
C TYR A 416 -23.06 -5.47 15.17
N ASN A 417 -24.26 -6.06 15.25
CA ASN A 417 -25.52 -5.40 14.95
C ASN A 417 -25.63 -4.15 15.83
N LEU A 418 -25.37 -2.99 15.24
CA LEU A 418 -25.91 -1.73 15.73
C LEU A 418 -27.33 -1.66 15.16
N ASP A 419 -28.30 -2.12 15.94
CA ASP A 419 -29.68 -1.72 15.75
C ASP A 419 -29.72 -0.19 15.84
N PHE A 420 -29.68 0.46 14.67
CA PHE A 420 -30.04 1.86 14.57
C PHE A 420 -31.54 1.94 14.81
N GLY A 421 -31.90 2.24 16.06
CA GLY A 421 -33.22 2.70 16.43
C GLY A 421 -33.60 3.89 15.56
N SER A 422 -34.37 3.63 14.51
CA SER A 422 -35.01 4.66 13.70
C SER A 422 -36.19 5.22 14.48
N ALA A 423 -35.94 6.32 15.19
CA ALA A 423 -36.99 7.21 15.61
C ALA A 423 -37.45 8.05 14.41
N SER A 424 -38.50 7.61 13.72
CA SER A 424 -39.67 8.46 13.42
C SER A 424 -40.71 7.77 12.55
N ASP A 425 -41.94 7.83 13.06
CA ASP A 425 -43.22 7.88 12.35
C ASP A 425 -43.62 6.75 11.40
N ARG A 426 -44.45 5.85 11.94
CA ARG A 426 -45.72 5.50 11.30
C ARG A 426 -46.88 5.75 12.24
N SER A 427 -47.60 6.84 12.00
CA SER A 427 -48.94 7.06 12.52
C SER A 427 -50.00 6.49 11.56
N ARG A 428 -51.12 6.07 12.17
CA ARG A 428 -52.46 5.73 11.63
C ARG A 428 -52.62 4.26 11.17
N LEU A 429 -53.58 3.48 11.69
CA LEU A 429 -54.99 3.71 12.04
C LEU A 429 -55.41 2.82 13.26
N VAL A 430 -56.02 3.34 14.35
CA VAL A 430 -57.49 3.39 14.67
C VAL A 430 -58.12 1.97 14.72
N SER A 431 -58.77 1.41 15.77
CA SER A 431 -59.38 1.86 17.05
C SER A 431 -59.83 0.59 17.88
N PRO A 432 -60.80 0.63 18.84
CA PRO A 432 -60.58 0.62 20.29
C PRO A 432 -61.16 -0.63 21.00
N TYR A 433 -60.84 -0.82 22.30
CA TYR A 433 -61.72 -1.27 23.41
C TYR A 433 -61.01 -2.14 24.48
N ASN A 434 -61.45 -1.90 25.73
CA ASN A 434 -61.35 -2.70 26.96
C ASN A 434 -59.95 -2.85 27.58
N ARG A 435 -59.63 -2.24 28.73
CA ARG A 435 -60.29 -2.31 30.06
C ARG A 435 -60.42 -3.75 30.56
N GLY A 436 -59.42 -4.19 31.31
CA GLY A 436 -59.40 -5.42 32.11
C GLY A 436 -58.59 -5.15 33.37
N ASP A 437 -59.31 -4.69 34.38
CA ASP A 437 -58.91 -4.58 35.78
C ASP A 437 -59.04 -5.96 36.44
N GLY A 438 -58.37 -6.19 37.59
CA GLY A 438 -58.78 -7.23 38.53
C GLY A 438 -57.70 -8.18 39.02
N GLY A 439 -56.95 -7.74 40.04
CA GLY A 439 -56.34 -8.63 41.03
C GLY A 439 -56.77 -8.21 42.44
N GLY A 440 -57.86 -8.79 42.95
CA GLY A 440 -58.20 -8.88 44.39
C GLY A 440 -57.93 -10.33 44.85
N GLU A 441 -57.49 -10.60 46.08
CA GLU A 441 -58.23 -10.56 47.35
C GLU A 441 -57.20 -10.64 48.52
N GLU A 442 -57.25 -9.73 49.51
CA GLU A 442 -57.84 -9.90 50.89
C GLU A 442 -56.83 -10.57 51.87
N TYR A 443 -56.46 -10.11 53.08
CA TYR A 443 -57.10 -9.42 54.21
C TYR A 443 -56.03 -8.72 55.10
N GLY A 444 -56.43 -7.78 55.96
CA GLY A 444 -55.80 -7.62 57.28
C GLY A 444 -55.46 -6.20 57.74
N GLU A 445 -56.25 -5.71 58.70
CA GLU A 445 -56.22 -4.43 59.44
C GLU A 445 -54.87 -3.95 59.99
N GLY A 446 -54.71 -2.61 60.12
CA GLY A 446 -53.74 -2.01 61.05
C GLY A 446 -53.25 -0.59 60.73
N MET A 447 -54.06 0.43 61.00
CA MET A 447 -53.64 1.84 61.13
C MET A 447 -52.98 2.09 62.52
N PRO A 448 -52.45 3.29 62.85
CA PRO A 448 -51.42 4.10 62.19
C PRO A 448 -50.41 4.68 63.22
N GLY A 449 -49.36 5.41 62.81
CA GLY A 449 -48.58 6.16 63.82
C GLY A 449 -47.33 6.94 63.38
N LYS A 450 -47.56 8.19 62.93
CA LYS A 450 -46.86 9.45 63.28
C LYS A 450 -45.32 9.55 63.39
N GLY A 451 -44.80 10.66 62.83
CA GLY A 451 -43.56 11.36 63.22
C GLY A 451 -42.61 11.49 62.04
N LEU A 452 -42.58 12.57 61.24
CA LEU A 452 -42.18 13.96 61.50
C LEU A 452 -40.80 14.13 62.15
N GLN A 453 -40.01 15.00 61.50
CA GLN A 453 -38.70 15.61 61.85
C GLN A 453 -37.47 14.83 61.37
N SER A 454 -36.77 15.28 60.32
CA SER A 454 -35.96 16.51 60.21
C SER A 454 -34.91 16.63 61.31
N SER A 455 -33.64 16.38 60.97
CA SER A 455 -32.52 17.29 61.28
C SER A 455 -31.19 16.61 60.93
N SER A 456 -30.41 17.30 60.10
CA SER A 456 -28.98 17.58 60.28
C SER A 456 -27.97 16.42 60.33
N ASP A 457 -27.19 16.34 59.25
CA ASP A 457 -25.72 16.29 59.26
C ASP A 457 -25.09 16.98 60.49
N PRO A 458 -23.95 16.51 61.04
CA PRO A 458 -22.69 16.61 60.29
C PRO A 458 -21.61 15.55 60.59
N ASN A 459 -20.69 15.38 59.64
CA ASN A 459 -19.35 14.81 59.76
C ASN A 459 -19.23 13.38 60.35
N ILE A 460 -18.98 12.41 59.47
CA ILE A 460 -17.77 11.56 59.44
C ILE A 460 -17.56 11.11 57.99
#